data_AF-A0A978V2U7-F1
#
_entry.id   AF-A0A978V2U7-F1
#
_cell.length_a   1.000
_cell.length_b   1.000
_cell.length_c   1.000
_cell.angle_alpha   90.00
_cell.angle_beta   90.00
_cell.angle_gamma   90.00
#
_symmetry.space_group_name_H-M   'P 1'
#
loop_
_entity.id
_entity.type
_entity.pdbx_description
1 polymer ?
#
loop_
_entity_poly.entity_id
_entity_poly.type
_entity_poly.pdbx_seq_one_letter_code
_entity_poly.pdbx_strand_id
1 'polypeptide(L)'
;MVDSIHENGINITYNSAISDSCTDDNVVEELHKLMEFQTKMFIVHMSKVLVSKLLINAEGLGMMSEGYAWFLTATTMNLFTSVDPSVIASMQGLVALKSYIPESKHLHNLTLRLTRKFSIEESNIKVREPSAFGIWAHDSTWALAEAFERIKDYNELSLRMKNGSLLMEEILRSRFTGLSGDFQLVNGKLVSNSFEIVNVRSNGEIRRVAFWSCTEGATRRRHLSSVDDLEEPVIWPGGSITIPKGGSLISMSEMKLKVGVPSNNGFRELVSWIKDPQSNRIAPSGFCVDVFMDTIQTLPYPVQVEFVAFEGRYDDLIYGLYLGGFRKGSPLIQNMSKAIYELRDTGKLVELERKWFVYSLLSLTASDDSANDPHALSLDSYHGLFLISGVSSTLALFLFFGFSIEEKMGNLKDYKFVQLLLQLQSVRRYLSEKTSDGNNDISV
;
A
#
# COMPACT_ATOMS: atom_id res chain seq x y z
N MET A 1 4.10 15.69 22.86
CA MET A 1 5.12 14.78 22.29
C MET A 1 6.00 15.52 21.31
N VAL A 2 5.42 16.10 20.25
CA VAL A 2 6.12 16.85 19.19
C VAL A 2 7.05 17.94 19.75
N ASP A 3 6.57 18.79 20.66
CA ASP A 3 7.37 19.89 21.23
C ASP A 3 8.65 19.39 21.93
N SER A 4 8.54 18.30 22.69
CA SER A 4 9.68 17.69 23.40
C SER A 4 10.70 17.05 22.46
N ILE A 5 10.29 16.62 21.26
CA ILE A 5 11.21 16.07 20.26
C ILE A 5 12.05 17.19 19.65
N HIS A 6 11.43 18.34 19.34
CA HIS A 6 12.12 19.52 18.83
C HIS A 6 13.11 20.10 19.84
N GLU A 7 12.76 20.14 21.12
CA GLU A 7 13.66 20.60 22.20
C GLU A 7 14.95 19.77 22.30
N ASN A 8 14.94 18.52 21.86
CA ASN A 8 16.10 17.62 21.86
C ASN A 8 16.88 17.63 20.53
N GLY A 9 16.61 18.58 19.64
CA GLY A 9 17.32 18.73 18.36
C GLY A 9 16.98 17.67 17.32
N ILE A 10 15.89 16.91 17.51
CA ILE A 10 15.39 15.94 16.53
C ILE A 10 14.39 16.67 15.64
N ASN A 11 14.64 16.67 14.32
CA ASN A 11 13.74 17.27 13.35
C ASN A 11 12.68 16.25 12.89
N ILE A 12 11.41 16.59 13.06
CA ILE A 12 10.29 15.80 12.53
C ILE A 12 10.02 16.29 11.10
N THR A 13 10.33 15.46 10.12
CA THR A 13 10.16 15.80 8.69
C THR A 13 8.68 15.97 8.32
N TYR A 14 7.83 15.11 8.86
CA TYR A 14 6.42 15.07 8.52
C TYR A 14 5.59 14.50 9.66
N ASN A 15 4.39 15.04 9.85
CA ASN A 15 3.41 14.56 10.81
C ASN A 15 2.10 14.28 10.07
N SER A 16 1.63 13.03 10.09
CA SER A 16 0.33 12.63 9.54
C SER A 16 -0.65 12.36 10.67
N ALA A 17 -1.83 12.95 10.57
CA ALA A 17 -2.96 12.67 11.45
C ALA A 17 -4.01 11.87 10.66
N ILE A 18 -4.22 10.63 11.07
CA ILE A 18 -5.23 9.73 10.47
C ILE A 18 -6.45 9.69 11.38
N SER A 19 -7.65 9.89 10.80
CA SER A 19 -8.92 9.80 11.53
C SER A 19 -9.20 8.39 12.05
N ASP A 20 -9.87 8.26 13.20
CA ASP A 20 -10.36 6.97 13.71
C ASP A 20 -11.40 6.30 12.78
N SER A 21 -12.08 7.07 11.93
CA SER A 21 -13.07 6.57 10.97
C SER A 21 -12.47 6.19 9.60
N CYS A 22 -11.14 6.09 9.51
CA CYS A 22 -10.40 5.89 8.28
C CYS A 22 -10.61 4.49 7.66
N THR A 23 -10.81 4.45 6.34
CA THR A 23 -10.82 3.23 5.52
C THR A 23 -9.39 2.80 5.19
N ASP A 24 -9.22 1.57 4.71
CA ASP A 24 -7.89 1.08 4.34
C ASP A 24 -7.30 1.89 3.17
N ASP A 25 -8.13 2.35 2.23
CA ASP A 25 -7.70 3.21 1.11
C ASP A 25 -7.07 4.52 1.59
N ASN A 26 -7.69 5.17 2.58
CA ASN A 26 -7.17 6.40 3.17
C ASN A 26 -5.84 6.16 3.89
N VAL A 27 -5.67 5.02 4.56
CA VAL A 27 -4.39 4.63 5.19
C VAL A 27 -3.30 4.41 4.14
N VAL A 28 -3.64 3.71 3.05
CA VAL A 28 -2.73 3.45 1.92
C VAL A 28 -2.30 4.76 1.26
N GLU A 29 -3.22 5.71 1.07
CA GLU A 29 -2.90 7.03 0.52
C GLU A 29 -1.86 7.78 1.38
N GLU A 30 -2.02 7.77 2.70
CA GLU A 30 -1.06 8.38 3.63
C GLU A 30 0.30 7.66 3.62
N LEU A 31 0.31 6.32 3.58
CA LEU A 31 1.54 5.55 3.45
C LEU A 31 2.27 5.83 2.12
N HIS A 32 1.53 6.06 1.03
CA HIS A 32 2.10 6.48 -0.24
C HIS A 32 2.84 7.83 -0.13
N LYS A 33 2.23 8.83 0.52
CA LYS A 33 2.89 10.12 0.80
C LYS A 33 4.18 9.92 1.59
N LEU A 34 4.17 9.06 2.60
CA LEU A 34 5.36 8.75 3.40
C LEU A 34 6.48 8.06 2.59
N MET A 35 6.12 7.19 1.64
CA MET A 35 7.07 6.59 0.71
C MET A 35 7.68 7.62 -0.24
N GLU A 36 6.90 8.61 -0.69
CA GLU A 36 7.38 9.70 -1.55
C GLU A 36 8.45 10.56 -0.86
N PHE A 37 8.30 10.82 0.43
CA PHE A 37 9.33 11.50 1.23
C PHE A 37 10.60 10.66 1.46
N GLN A 38 10.67 9.44 0.92
CA GLN A 38 11.71 8.44 1.18
C GLN A 38 11.94 8.22 2.68
N THR A 39 10.91 8.45 3.50
CA THR A 39 11.03 8.33 4.95
C THR A 39 11.21 6.86 5.28
N LYS A 40 12.25 6.57 6.07
CA LYS A 40 12.59 5.21 6.49
C LYS A 40 12.37 4.96 7.97
N MET A 41 12.07 5.98 8.75
CA MET A 41 11.89 5.88 10.19
C MET A 41 10.55 6.49 10.58
N PHE A 42 9.72 5.71 11.28
CA PHE A 42 8.36 6.10 11.63
C PHE A 42 8.13 5.98 13.13
N ILE A 43 7.55 7.01 13.74
CA ILE A 43 7.05 6.96 15.12
C ILE A 43 5.54 6.95 15.06
N VAL A 44 4.92 5.92 15.63
CA VAL A 44 3.48 5.68 15.54
C VAL A 44 2.83 5.80 16.92
N HIS A 45 1.85 6.70 17.01
CA HIS A 45 1.05 6.97 18.19
C HIS A 45 -0.44 6.96 17.83
N MET A 46 -1.07 5.80 17.94
CA MET A 46 -2.45 5.58 17.47
C MET A 46 -3.21 4.58 18.34
N SER A 47 -4.52 4.46 18.11
CA SER A 47 -5.38 3.43 18.70
C SER A 47 -5.05 2.03 18.15
N LYS A 48 -5.42 0.99 18.90
CA LYS A 48 -5.17 -0.43 18.54
C LYS A 48 -5.73 -0.81 17.16
N VAL A 49 -6.92 -0.33 16.83
CA VAL A 49 -7.58 -0.67 15.56
C VAL A 49 -6.85 -0.03 14.39
N LEU A 50 -6.53 1.27 14.49
CA LEU A 50 -5.82 1.99 13.45
C LEU A 50 -4.41 1.46 13.24
N VAL A 51 -3.65 1.20 14.30
CA VAL A 51 -2.28 0.72 14.16
C VAL A 51 -2.23 -0.67 13.51
N SER A 52 -3.21 -1.54 13.78
CA SER A 52 -3.31 -2.83 13.11
C SER A 52 -3.51 -2.65 11.60
N LYS A 53 -4.45 -1.78 11.21
CA LYS A 53 -4.68 -1.44 9.79
C LYS A 53 -3.44 -0.81 9.14
N LEU A 54 -2.79 0.13 9.82
CA LEU A 54 -1.60 0.82 9.33
C LEU A 54 -0.48 -0.18 9.01
N LEU A 55 -0.16 -1.05 9.96
CA LEU A 55 0.98 -1.96 9.84
C LEU A 55 0.71 -3.09 8.83
N ILE A 56 -0.53 -3.59 8.72
CA ILE A 56 -0.93 -4.55 7.67
C ILE A 56 -0.77 -3.91 6.28
N ASN A 57 -1.29 -2.70 6.09
CA ASN A 57 -1.15 -2.00 4.81
C ASN A 57 0.32 -1.65 4.51
N ALA A 58 1.09 -1.24 5.52
CA ALA A 58 2.51 -0.96 5.38
C ALA A 58 3.31 -2.21 4.94
N GLU A 59 2.98 -3.38 5.48
CA GLU A 59 3.56 -4.65 5.04
C GLU A 59 3.20 -4.97 3.59
N GLY A 60 1.93 -4.81 3.21
CA GLY A 60 1.47 -4.99 1.82
C GLY A 60 2.17 -4.07 0.82
N LEU A 61 2.56 -2.88 1.25
CA LEU A 61 3.34 -1.91 0.47
C LEU A 61 4.86 -2.14 0.54
N GLY A 62 5.32 -3.15 1.27
CA GLY A 62 6.74 -3.47 1.44
C GLY A 62 7.49 -2.48 2.35
N MET A 63 6.79 -1.68 3.15
CA MET A 63 7.39 -0.76 4.14
C MET A 63 7.82 -1.48 5.44
N MET A 64 7.56 -2.78 5.56
CA MET A 64 8.08 -3.67 6.60
C MET A 64 9.29 -4.50 6.13
N SER A 65 9.98 -4.03 5.09
CA SER A 65 11.19 -4.68 4.54
C SER A 65 12.47 -4.05 5.06
N GLU A 66 13.62 -4.65 4.70
CA GLU A 66 14.93 -4.15 5.10
C GLU A 66 15.13 -2.68 4.69
N GLY A 67 15.68 -1.89 5.62
CA GLY A 67 15.92 -0.47 5.45
C GLY A 67 14.82 0.45 6.00
N TYR A 68 13.75 -0.11 6.57
CA TYR A 68 12.74 0.63 7.34
C TYR A 68 12.90 0.42 8.85
N ALA A 69 12.44 1.38 9.65
CA ALA A 69 12.38 1.33 11.10
C ALA A 69 11.03 1.87 11.58
N TRP A 70 10.37 1.11 12.45
CA TRP A 70 9.07 1.46 13.00
C TRP A 70 9.13 1.45 14.52
N PHE A 71 8.67 2.54 15.14
CA PHE A 71 8.66 2.75 16.59
C PHE A 71 7.23 2.96 17.09
N LEU A 72 6.78 2.13 18.02
CA LEU A 72 5.52 2.34 18.72
C LEU A 72 5.72 3.03 20.06
N THR A 73 4.84 4.00 20.34
CA THR A 73 4.76 4.61 21.67
C THR A 73 4.17 3.64 22.71
N ALA A 74 4.47 3.89 23.98
CA ALA A 74 3.95 3.10 25.10
C ALA A 74 2.43 3.04 25.15
N THR A 75 1.76 4.16 24.85
CA THR A 75 0.30 4.22 24.79
C THR A 75 -0.27 3.20 23.80
N THR A 76 0.33 3.10 22.61
CA THR A 76 -0.13 2.15 21.58
C THR A 76 0.25 0.72 21.95
N MET A 77 1.48 0.47 22.39
CA MET A 77 1.96 -0.87 22.72
C MET A 77 1.24 -1.50 23.92
N ASN A 78 0.84 -0.71 24.90
CA ASN A 78 0.09 -1.20 26.06
C ASN A 78 -1.30 -1.76 25.68
N LEU A 79 -1.82 -1.43 24.50
CA LEU A 79 -3.07 -2.01 23.95
C LEU A 79 -2.83 -3.21 23.03
N PHE A 80 -1.59 -3.44 22.60
CA PHE A 80 -1.21 -4.49 21.65
C PHE A 80 -1.35 -5.90 22.22
N THR A 81 -1.45 -6.05 23.55
CA THR A 81 -1.74 -7.34 24.20
C THR A 81 -3.07 -7.95 23.77
N SER A 82 -3.93 -7.24 23.05
CA SER A 82 -5.19 -7.75 22.54
C SER A 82 -5.22 -7.94 21.02
N VAL A 83 -4.11 -7.70 20.32
CA VAL A 83 -3.98 -7.91 18.86
C VAL A 83 -3.69 -9.38 18.57
N ASP A 84 -4.21 -9.89 17.45
CA ASP A 84 -4.02 -11.27 17.01
C ASP A 84 -2.51 -11.59 16.82
N PRO A 85 -2.00 -12.70 17.35
CA PRO A 85 -0.59 -13.08 17.18
C PRO A 85 -0.12 -13.19 15.72
N SER A 86 -0.99 -13.59 14.80
CA SER A 86 -0.66 -13.67 13.36
C SER A 86 -0.39 -12.30 12.75
N VAL A 87 -1.16 -11.29 13.18
CA VAL A 87 -0.96 -9.89 12.81
C VAL A 87 0.33 -9.35 13.42
N ILE A 88 0.67 -9.74 14.66
CA ILE A 88 1.94 -9.35 15.28
C ILE A 88 3.14 -10.00 14.57
N ALA A 89 3.02 -11.26 14.14
CA ALA A 89 4.10 -11.98 13.46
C ALA A 89 4.50 -11.33 12.13
N SER A 90 3.54 -10.71 11.45
CA SER A 90 3.76 -10.00 10.19
C SER A 90 4.52 -8.66 10.38
N MET A 91 4.63 -8.19 11.64
CA MET A 91 5.29 -6.95 12.03
C MET A 91 6.73 -7.19 12.52
N GLN A 92 7.43 -8.16 11.96
CA GLN A 92 8.80 -8.48 12.34
C GLN A 92 9.68 -7.22 12.29
N GLY A 93 10.44 -7.03 13.37
CA GLY A 93 11.41 -5.95 13.49
C GLY A 93 10.87 -4.62 14.00
N LEU A 94 9.57 -4.55 14.32
CA LEU A 94 8.96 -3.44 15.02
C LEU A 94 9.61 -3.25 16.40
N VAL A 95 9.92 -2.00 16.77
CA VAL A 95 10.42 -1.63 18.09
C VAL A 95 9.33 -0.85 18.83
N ALA A 96 9.14 -1.10 20.10
CA ALA A 96 8.12 -0.44 20.89
C ALA A 96 8.59 -0.12 22.31
N LEU A 97 8.03 0.95 22.87
CA LEU A 97 8.06 1.16 24.32
C LEU A 97 6.88 0.42 24.93
N LYS A 98 7.07 -0.31 26.02
CA LYS A 98 6.02 -0.98 26.79
C LYS A 98 6.14 -0.54 28.23
N SER A 99 5.03 -0.18 28.88
CA SER A 99 5.10 0.21 30.29
C SER A 99 5.47 -1.00 31.15
N TYR A 100 6.48 -0.81 32.01
CA TYR A 100 6.91 -1.85 32.92
C TYR A 100 5.94 -1.97 34.09
N ILE A 101 5.53 -3.20 34.38
CA ILE A 101 4.71 -3.53 35.54
C ILE A 101 5.44 -4.64 36.30
N PRO A 102 5.84 -4.41 37.56
CA PRO A 102 6.52 -5.41 38.36
C PRO A 102 5.64 -6.64 38.57
N GLU A 103 6.22 -7.82 38.42
CA GLU A 103 5.53 -9.05 38.79
C GLU A 103 5.28 -9.08 40.31
N SER A 104 4.05 -9.37 40.68
CA SER A 104 3.67 -9.50 42.08
C SER A 104 2.66 -10.62 42.28
N LYS A 105 2.66 -11.22 43.47
CA LYS A 105 1.65 -12.23 43.85
C LYS A 105 0.24 -11.66 43.77
N HIS A 106 0.07 -10.37 44.06
CA HIS A 106 -1.24 -9.71 44.01
C HIS A 106 -1.76 -9.60 42.58
N LEU A 107 -0.90 -9.17 41.64
CA LEU A 107 -1.22 -9.11 40.21
C LEU A 107 -1.53 -10.49 39.62
N HIS A 108 -0.72 -11.50 39.97
CA HIS A 108 -0.98 -12.87 39.55
C HIS A 108 -2.35 -13.38 40.05
N ASN A 109 -2.65 -13.18 41.34
CA ASN A 109 -3.93 -13.59 41.93
C ASN A 109 -5.13 -12.85 41.30
N LEU A 110 -5.00 -11.55 41.03
CA LEU A 110 -6.03 -10.79 40.33
C LEU A 110 -6.24 -11.34 38.91
N THR A 111 -5.16 -11.55 38.17
CA THR A 111 -5.21 -12.07 36.80
C THR A 111 -5.89 -13.43 36.75
N LEU A 112 -5.58 -14.34 37.68
CA LEU A 112 -6.27 -15.63 37.82
C LEU A 112 -7.76 -15.47 38.11
N ARG A 113 -8.13 -14.54 39.01
CA ARG A 113 -9.54 -14.28 39.35
C ARG A 113 -10.33 -13.72 38.17
N LEU A 114 -9.76 -12.74 37.46
CA LEU A 114 -10.38 -12.15 36.27
C LEU A 114 -10.53 -13.22 35.18
N THR A 115 -9.48 -13.98 34.91
CA THR A 115 -9.50 -15.08 33.94
C THR A 115 -10.63 -16.07 34.24
N ARG A 116 -10.72 -16.56 35.48
CA ARG A 116 -11.79 -17.48 35.88
C ARG A 116 -13.19 -16.89 35.68
N LYS A 117 -13.39 -15.62 36.04
CA LYS A 117 -14.70 -14.97 35.93
C LYS A 117 -15.14 -14.86 34.47
N PHE A 118 -14.26 -14.36 33.60
CA PHE A 118 -14.58 -14.15 32.19
C PHE A 118 -14.65 -15.45 31.38
N SER A 119 -13.89 -16.49 31.75
CA SER A 119 -14.01 -17.82 31.12
C SER A 119 -15.36 -18.50 31.41
N ILE A 120 -16.05 -18.14 32.49
CA ILE A 120 -17.37 -18.68 32.84
C ILE A 120 -18.48 -17.93 32.08
N GLU A 121 -18.30 -16.63 31.87
CA GLU A 121 -19.31 -15.76 31.24
C GLU A 121 -19.25 -15.80 29.70
N GLU A 122 -18.07 -15.99 29.09
CA GLU A 122 -17.91 -16.02 27.62
C GLU A 122 -16.94 -17.11 27.16
N SER A 123 -17.48 -18.23 26.68
CA SER A 123 -16.73 -19.46 26.33
C SER A 123 -15.71 -19.33 25.20
N ASN A 124 -15.68 -18.21 24.47
CA ASN A 124 -14.83 -18.00 23.30
C ASN A 124 -13.73 -16.94 23.50
N ILE A 125 -13.62 -16.28 24.65
CA ILE A 125 -12.57 -15.27 24.89
C ILE A 125 -11.42 -15.88 25.67
N LYS A 126 -10.28 -16.08 24.99
CA LYS A 126 -9.01 -16.37 25.64
C LYS A 126 -8.56 -15.11 26.38
N VAL A 127 -8.85 -15.03 27.68
CA VAL A 127 -8.47 -13.89 28.53
C VAL A 127 -6.96 -13.76 28.50
N ARG A 128 -6.47 -12.66 27.92
CA ARG A 128 -5.06 -12.27 27.91
C ARG A 128 -4.76 -11.46 29.17
N GLU A 129 -3.49 -11.40 29.58
CA GLU A 129 -3.07 -10.60 30.73
C GLU A 129 -3.65 -9.17 30.66
N PRO A 130 -4.07 -8.60 31.81
CA PRO A 130 -4.64 -7.26 31.83
C PRO A 130 -3.65 -6.25 31.26
N SER A 131 -4.13 -5.35 30.40
CA SER A 131 -3.31 -4.27 29.86
C SER A 131 -2.84 -3.36 30.99
N ALA A 132 -1.76 -2.60 30.73
CA ALA A 132 -1.28 -1.59 31.68
C ALA A 132 -2.39 -0.61 32.09
N PHE A 133 -3.29 -0.26 31.17
CA PHE A 133 -4.44 0.59 31.46
C PHE A 133 -5.43 -0.04 32.44
N GLY A 134 -5.70 -1.34 32.34
CA GLY A 134 -6.56 -2.04 33.31
C GLY A 134 -5.95 -2.06 34.71
N ILE A 135 -4.63 -2.23 34.77
CA ILE A 135 -3.88 -2.23 36.03
C ILE A 135 -3.84 -0.82 36.65
N TRP A 136 -3.60 0.21 35.84
CA TRP A 136 -3.65 1.60 36.31
C TRP A 136 -5.05 2.04 36.72
N ALA A 137 -6.11 1.54 36.06
CA ALA A 137 -7.49 1.82 36.46
C ALA A 137 -7.79 1.23 37.85
N HIS A 138 -7.29 0.03 38.13
CA HIS A 138 -7.38 -0.57 39.46
C HIS A 138 -6.67 0.31 40.50
N ASP A 139 -5.41 0.66 40.27
CA ASP A 139 -4.64 1.45 41.23
C ASP A 139 -5.21 2.86 41.42
N SER A 140 -5.72 3.48 40.35
CA SER A 140 -6.40 4.78 40.43
C SER A 140 -7.69 4.69 41.25
N THR A 141 -8.44 3.60 41.09
CA THR A 141 -9.66 3.35 41.89
C THR A 141 -9.32 3.10 43.35
N TRP A 142 -8.24 2.38 43.62
CA TRP A 142 -7.72 2.16 44.97
C TRP A 142 -7.31 3.48 45.63
N ALA A 143 -6.55 4.32 44.92
CA ALA A 143 -6.14 5.64 45.37
C ALA A 143 -7.34 6.53 45.73
N LEU A 144 -8.39 6.47 44.91
CA LEU A 144 -9.64 7.20 45.14
C LEU A 144 -10.38 6.68 46.38
N ALA A 145 -10.53 5.36 46.51
CA ALA A 145 -11.20 4.75 47.66
C ALA A 145 -10.47 5.05 48.98
N GLU A 146 -9.15 4.92 48.98
CA GLU A 146 -8.31 5.22 50.14
C GLU A 146 -8.39 6.71 50.52
N ALA A 147 -8.43 7.61 49.55
CA ALA A 147 -8.63 9.03 49.80
C ALA A 147 -9.99 9.31 50.45
N PHE A 148 -11.06 8.62 50.03
CA PHE A 148 -12.37 8.72 50.68
C PHE A 148 -12.36 8.20 52.12
N GLU A 149 -11.71 7.06 52.38
CA GLU A 149 -11.64 6.47 53.72
C GLU A 149 -10.88 7.34 54.73
N ARG A 150 -9.89 8.11 54.26
CA ARG A 150 -9.13 9.05 55.10
C ARG A 150 -9.97 10.23 55.57
N ILE A 151 -11.03 10.59 54.83
CA ILE A 151 -11.92 11.69 55.19
C ILE A 151 -12.95 11.19 56.22
N LYS A 152 -12.64 11.37 57.50
CA LYS A 152 -13.43 10.81 58.62
C LYS A 152 -14.74 11.53 58.91
N ASP A 153 -14.93 12.76 58.42
CA ASP A 153 -16.13 13.57 58.67
C ASP A 153 -16.97 13.73 57.39
N TYR A 154 -18.07 12.98 57.33
CA TYR A 154 -19.02 13.01 56.21
C TYR A 154 -19.74 14.36 56.07
N ASN A 155 -19.92 15.12 57.14
CA ASN A 155 -20.56 16.43 57.09
C ASN A 155 -19.62 17.49 56.50
N GLU A 156 -18.34 17.44 56.89
CA GLU A 156 -17.28 18.26 56.27
C GLU A 156 -17.06 17.89 54.80
N LEU A 157 -17.11 16.58 54.48
CA LEU A 157 -17.07 16.05 53.12
C LEU A 157 -18.18 16.66 52.26
N SER A 158 -19.44 16.67 52.72
CA SER A 158 -20.57 17.20 51.95
C SER A 158 -20.46 18.71 51.65
N LEU A 159 -19.91 19.49 52.59
CA LEU A 159 -19.73 20.93 52.47
C LEU A 159 -18.52 21.28 51.58
N ARG A 160 -17.42 20.54 51.70
CA ARG A 160 -16.17 20.76 50.95
C ARG A 160 -16.13 20.05 49.60
N MET A 161 -16.90 18.98 49.37
CA MET A 161 -17.09 18.37 48.05
C MET A 161 -17.73 19.34 47.05
N LYS A 162 -18.51 20.33 47.53
CA LYS A 162 -18.97 21.43 46.66
C LYS A 162 -17.82 22.22 46.03
N ASN A 163 -16.63 22.20 46.63
CA ASN A 163 -15.42 22.86 46.15
C ASN A 163 -14.34 21.89 45.61
N GLY A 164 -14.50 20.57 45.79
CA GLY A 164 -13.60 19.52 45.27
C GLY A 164 -12.15 19.49 45.82
N SER A 165 -11.71 20.53 46.53
CA SER A 165 -10.31 20.74 46.92
C SER A 165 -9.79 19.73 47.95
N LEU A 166 -10.61 19.36 48.94
CA LEU A 166 -10.21 18.41 49.99
C LEU A 166 -9.95 17.01 49.43
N LEU A 167 -10.84 16.54 48.54
CA LEU A 167 -10.69 15.22 47.92
C LEU A 167 -9.46 15.19 47.01
N MET A 168 -9.23 16.25 46.23
CA MET A 168 -8.03 16.38 45.40
C MET A 168 -6.76 16.36 46.26
N GLU A 169 -6.72 17.07 47.39
CA GLU A 169 -5.59 17.07 48.31
C GLU A 169 -5.28 15.66 48.84
N GLU A 170 -6.31 14.91 49.25
CA GLU A 170 -6.13 13.54 49.73
C GLU A 170 -5.69 12.57 48.63
N ILE A 171 -6.23 12.68 47.41
CA ILE A 171 -5.78 11.88 46.25
C ILE A 171 -4.31 12.18 45.94
N LEU A 172 -3.89 13.44 45.96
CA LEU A 172 -2.50 13.83 45.73
C LEU A 172 -1.54 13.34 46.83
N ARG A 173 -2.06 13.10 48.05
CA ARG A 173 -1.32 12.50 49.16
C ARG A 173 -1.27 10.97 49.11
N SER A 174 -2.06 10.32 48.26
CA SER A 174 -2.11 8.86 48.17
C SER A 174 -0.73 8.29 47.84
N ARG A 175 -0.27 7.39 48.71
CA ARG A 175 1.00 6.68 48.58
C ARG A 175 0.84 5.26 49.10
N PHE A 176 0.91 4.30 48.20
CA PHE A 176 0.76 2.87 48.50
C PHE A 176 1.46 2.04 47.43
N THR A 177 1.65 0.74 47.69
CA THR A 177 2.12 -0.21 46.67
C THR A 177 0.90 -0.86 46.03
N GLY A 178 0.61 -0.46 44.80
CA GLY A 178 -0.47 -1.00 43.97
C GLY A 178 -0.02 -2.18 43.13
N LEU A 179 -0.84 -2.54 42.14
CA LEU A 179 -0.53 -3.59 41.17
C LEU A 179 0.55 -3.17 40.17
N SER A 180 0.61 -1.88 39.84
CA SER A 180 1.63 -1.31 38.95
C SER A 180 2.96 -1.00 39.65
N GLY A 181 3.08 -1.31 40.95
CA GLY A 181 4.21 -0.97 41.80
C GLY A 181 3.88 0.19 42.73
N ASP A 182 4.89 1.00 43.08
CA ASP A 182 4.70 2.12 44.00
C ASP A 182 3.89 3.25 43.34
N PHE A 183 2.72 3.51 43.90
CA PHE A 183 1.84 4.58 43.49
C PHE A 183 2.19 5.86 44.27
N GLN A 184 2.51 6.92 43.54
CA GLN A 184 2.74 8.25 44.09
C GLN A 184 2.49 9.31 43.02
N LEU A 185 1.77 10.37 43.39
CA LEU A 185 1.54 11.52 42.53
C LEU A 185 2.45 12.68 42.97
N VAL A 186 3.28 13.17 42.06
CA VAL A 186 4.08 14.39 42.24
C VAL A 186 3.62 15.40 41.20
N ASN A 187 3.21 16.59 41.66
CA ASN A 187 2.62 17.63 40.81
C ASN A 187 1.42 17.13 39.97
N GLY A 188 0.62 16.21 40.54
CA GLY A 188 -0.51 15.59 39.86
C GLY A 188 -0.15 14.56 38.80
N LYS A 189 1.12 14.14 38.69
CA LYS A 189 1.59 13.11 37.75
C LYS A 189 2.14 11.91 38.49
N LEU A 190 1.92 10.72 37.95
CA LEU A 190 2.49 9.48 38.49
C LEU A 190 4.02 9.50 38.34
N VAL A 191 4.74 9.26 39.43
CA VAL A 191 6.22 9.30 39.48
C VAL A 191 6.86 8.11 38.75
N SER A 192 6.22 6.95 38.77
CA SER A 192 6.79 5.73 38.18
C SER A 192 6.49 5.65 36.69
N ASN A 193 7.52 5.91 35.86
CA ASN A 193 7.48 5.79 34.40
C ASN A 193 8.64 4.91 33.92
N SER A 194 8.69 3.67 34.40
CA SER A 194 9.62 2.67 33.88
C SER A 194 9.05 2.01 32.64
N PHE A 195 9.88 1.80 31.63
CA PHE A 195 9.51 1.23 30.35
C PHE A 195 10.47 0.12 29.96
N GLU A 196 9.92 -0.90 29.32
CA GLU A 196 10.64 -1.92 28.59
C GLU A 196 10.73 -1.45 27.13
N ILE A 197 11.92 -1.54 26.55
CA ILE A 197 12.07 -1.46 25.10
C ILE A 197 11.94 -2.88 24.58
N VAL A 198 10.99 -3.10 23.67
CA VAL A 198 10.69 -4.42 23.13
C VAL A 198 10.82 -4.44 21.61
N ASN A 199 11.16 -5.60 21.07
CA ASN A 199 11.32 -5.86 19.64
C ASN A 199 10.49 -7.09 19.23
N VAL A 200 9.81 -6.99 18.09
CA VAL A 200 8.98 -8.09 17.55
C VAL A 200 9.85 -9.03 16.71
N ARG A 201 9.84 -10.32 17.04
CA ARG A 201 10.58 -11.38 16.34
C ARG A 201 9.75 -12.00 15.20
N SER A 202 10.38 -12.80 14.34
CA SER A 202 9.76 -13.41 13.15
C SER A 202 8.58 -14.34 13.44
N ASN A 203 8.51 -14.91 14.63
CA ASN A 203 7.41 -15.75 15.10
C ASN A 203 6.29 -14.95 15.79
N GLY A 204 6.34 -13.61 15.77
CA GLY A 204 5.41 -12.73 16.48
C GLY A 204 5.65 -12.61 17.98
N GLU A 205 6.74 -13.19 18.49
CA GLU A 205 7.11 -13.04 19.89
C GLU A 205 7.66 -11.62 20.15
N ILE A 206 7.16 -10.98 21.20
CA ILE A 206 7.63 -9.68 21.66
C ILE A 206 8.71 -9.91 22.71
N ARG A 207 9.96 -9.57 22.39
CA ARG A 207 11.12 -9.76 23.28
C ARG A 207 11.61 -8.43 23.83
N ARG A 208 11.96 -8.38 25.11
CA ARG A 208 12.61 -7.21 25.71
C ARG A 208 14.05 -7.13 25.19
N VAL A 209 14.45 -5.95 24.76
CA VAL A 209 15.83 -5.65 24.31
C VAL A 209 16.55 -4.68 25.22
N ALA A 210 15.82 -3.89 26.01
CA ALA A 210 16.39 -3.02 27.02
C ALA A 210 15.34 -2.60 28.05
N PHE A 211 15.82 -2.06 29.16
CA PHE A 211 15.00 -1.51 30.24
C PHE A 211 15.36 -0.04 30.47
N TRP A 212 14.35 0.81 30.60
CA TRP A 212 14.52 2.25 30.82
C TRP A 212 13.72 2.70 32.04
N SER A 213 14.38 3.29 33.03
CA SER A 213 13.74 3.83 34.23
C SER A 213 14.09 5.30 34.41
N CYS A 214 13.08 6.15 34.58
CA CYS A 214 13.27 7.53 34.96
C CYS A 214 13.18 7.66 36.49
N THR A 215 14.31 7.81 37.19
CA THR A 215 14.32 8.15 38.63
C THR A 215 14.65 9.62 38.79
N GLU A 216 13.66 10.43 39.20
CA GLU A 216 13.90 11.83 39.57
C GLU A 216 14.87 11.86 40.77
N GLY A 217 16.10 12.31 40.54
CA GLY A 217 17.15 12.44 41.57
C GLY A 217 18.52 11.91 41.13
N ALA A 218 18.58 11.01 40.15
CA ALA A 218 19.85 10.69 39.49
C ALA A 218 20.06 11.69 38.36
N THR A 219 21.14 12.46 38.44
CA THR A 219 21.68 13.28 37.34
C THR A 219 21.39 12.64 35.98
N ARG A 220 20.72 13.39 35.09
CA ARG A 220 20.67 13.17 33.64
C ARG A 220 21.99 12.54 33.17
N ARG A 221 22.05 11.20 33.05
CA ARG A 221 23.11 10.40 32.41
C ARG A 221 22.95 8.93 32.83
N ARG A 222 21.96 8.26 32.25
CA ARG A 222 22.26 7.03 31.52
C ARG A 222 21.72 7.25 30.13
N HIS A 223 22.54 7.90 29.30
CA HIS A 223 22.34 7.79 27.87
C HIS A 223 22.44 6.28 27.57
N LEU A 224 21.43 5.68 26.95
CA LEU A 224 21.72 4.56 26.04
C LEU A 224 22.65 5.15 24.98
N SER A 225 23.93 5.15 25.27
CA SER A 225 24.97 5.82 24.46
C SER A 225 25.77 4.81 23.67
N SER A 226 25.64 3.52 24.01
CA SER A 226 26.21 2.41 23.25
C SER A 226 25.16 1.34 22.97
N VAL A 227 25.36 0.64 21.85
CA VAL A 227 24.65 -0.60 21.49
C VAL A 227 24.89 -1.69 22.56
N ASP A 228 25.96 -1.57 23.34
CA ASP A 228 26.37 -2.51 24.41
C ASP A 228 25.46 -2.49 25.65
N ASP A 229 24.58 -1.50 25.80
CA ASP A 229 23.61 -1.44 26.92
C ASP A 229 22.33 -2.26 26.65
N LEU A 230 22.23 -2.88 25.47
CA LEU A 230 21.10 -3.72 25.10
C LEU A 230 21.26 -5.13 25.68
N GLU A 231 20.19 -5.64 26.30
CA GLU A 231 20.11 -7.04 26.77
C GLU A 231 20.12 -8.02 25.58
N GLU A 232 19.55 -7.61 24.44
CA GLU A 232 19.51 -8.38 23.20
C GLU A 232 19.64 -7.47 21.97
N PRO A 233 20.19 -7.97 20.84
CA PRO A 233 20.25 -7.20 19.61
C PRO A 233 18.84 -6.93 19.06
N VAL A 234 18.64 -5.69 18.61
CA VAL A 234 17.44 -5.28 17.87
C VAL A 234 17.51 -5.89 16.47
N ILE A 235 16.46 -6.63 16.11
CA ILE A 235 16.23 -7.05 14.72
C ILE A 235 15.31 -6.02 14.09
N TRP A 236 15.69 -5.51 12.94
CA TRP A 236 14.94 -4.56 12.15
C TRP A 236 14.05 -5.28 11.12
N PRO A 237 13.07 -4.58 10.54
CA PRO A 237 12.27 -5.09 9.43
C PRO A 237 13.14 -5.73 8.34
N GLY A 238 12.67 -6.83 7.76
CA GLY A 238 13.45 -7.68 6.84
C GLY A 238 14.49 -8.60 7.52
N GLY A 239 14.61 -8.60 8.85
CA GLY A 239 15.50 -9.49 9.59
C GLY A 239 16.94 -8.97 9.74
N SER A 240 17.19 -7.71 9.39
CA SER A 240 18.53 -7.10 9.49
C SER A 240 18.86 -6.75 10.93
N ILE A 241 20.10 -6.99 11.37
CA ILE A 241 20.62 -6.48 12.66
C ILE A 241 21.27 -5.09 12.50
N THR A 242 21.38 -4.60 11.27
CA THR A 242 21.99 -3.31 10.99
C THR A 242 20.96 -2.22 11.16
N ILE A 243 21.32 -1.16 11.89
CA ILE A 243 20.44 -0.01 12.10
C ILE A 243 20.14 0.60 10.73
N PRO A 244 18.85 0.70 10.33
CA PRO A 244 18.47 1.36 9.10
C PRO A 244 19.00 2.79 9.13
N LYS A 245 19.88 3.13 8.20
CA LYS A 245 20.32 4.51 8.04
C LYS A 245 19.09 5.29 7.58
N GLY A 246 18.55 6.13 8.47
CA GLY A 246 17.52 7.11 8.10
C GLY A 246 17.99 7.82 6.85
N GLY A 247 17.08 7.98 5.88
CA GLY A 247 17.41 8.58 4.59
C GLY A 247 18.29 9.81 4.81
N SER A 248 19.50 9.80 4.24
CA SER A 248 20.34 10.99 4.21
C SER A 248 19.44 12.14 3.74
N LEU A 249 19.51 13.28 4.42
CA LEU A 249 18.95 14.54 3.94
C LEU A 249 19.73 14.95 2.67
N ILE A 250 19.61 14.15 1.61
CA ILE A 250 19.77 14.62 0.26
C ILE A 250 18.56 15.53 0.12
N SER A 251 18.82 16.83 0.17
CA SER A 251 17.84 17.84 -0.22
C SER A 251 17.14 17.33 -1.47
N MET A 252 15.81 17.31 -1.49
CA MET A 252 15.01 16.93 -2.67
C MET A 252 15.44 17.66 -3.96
N SER A 253 16.27 18.71 -3.83
CA SER A 253 16.93 19.42 -4.92
C SER A 253 18.12 18.68 -5.60
N GLU A 254 18.62 17.58 -5.05
CA GLU A 254 19.79 16.85 -5.58
C GLU A 254 19.46 15.48 -6.21
N MET A 255 18.28 14.90 -5.93
CA MET A 255 17.85 13.66 -6.60
C MET A 255 17.22 13.98 -7.97
N LYS A 256 17.90 13.56 -9.04
CA LYS A 256 17.42 13.69 -10.43
C LYS A 256 16.96 12.33 -10.96
N LEU A 257 15.78 12.29 -11.56
CA LEU A 257 15.30 11.14 -12.32
C LEU A 257 16.12 11.03 -13.59
N LYS A 258 16.96 9.99 -13.68
CA LYS A 258 17.75 9.70 -14.87
C LYS A 258 16.90 8.99 -15.91
N VAL A 259 16.76 9.60 -17.08
CA VAL A 259 15.99 9.07 -18.19
C VAL A 259 16.96 8.69 -19.31
N GLY A 260 17.08 7.40 -19.59
CA GLY A 260 17.88 6.89 -20.69
C GLY A 260 17.20 7.18 -22.02
N VAL A 261 17.88 7.94 -22.89
CA VAL A 261 17.38 8.29 -24.22
C VAL A 261 18.34 7.73 -25.28
N PRO A 262 17.87 6.87 -26.20
CA PRO A 262 18.73 6.29 -27.24
C PRO A 262 19.47 7.36 -28.03
N SER A 263 20.79 7.18 -28.21
CA SER A 263 21.61 8.10 -28.99
C SER A 263 21.32 7.99 -30.50
N ASN A 264 20.97 6.78 -30.96
CA ASN A 264 20.65 6.48 -32.35
C ASN A 264 19.19 6.01 -32.44
N ASN A 265 18.36 6.80 -33.13
CA ASN A 265 16.96 6.45 -33.37
C ASN A 265 16.63 6.60 -34.86
N GLY A 266 15.86 5.67 -35.41
CA GLY A 266 15.49 5.69 -36.84
C GLY A 266 14.47 6.76 -37.19
N PHE A 267 13.75 7.29 -36.19
CA PHE A 267 12.70 8.30 -36.36
C PHE A 267 12.99 9.50 -35.45
N ARG A 268 13.43 10.60 -36.07
CA ARG A 268 13.90 11.79 -35.34
C ARG A 268 12.76 12.57 -34.68
N GLU A 269 11.55 12.43 -35.21
CA GLU A 269 10.31 13.02 -34.73
C GLU A 269 9.87 12.44 -33.38
N LEU A 270 10.16 11.16 -33.13
CA LEU A 270 9.84 10.49 -31.87
C LEU A 270 10.84 10.90 -30.77
N VAL A 271 12.12 10.74 -31.06
CA VAL A 271 13.24 11.04 -30.16
C VAL A 271 14.49 11.30 -31.00
N SER A 272 15.17 12.41 -30.74
CA SER A 272 16.48 12.77 -31.29
C SER A 272 17.26 13.63 -30.32
N TRP A 273 18.58 13.69 -30.47
CA TRP A 273 19.44 14.60 -29.73
C TRP A 273 19.74 15.82 -30.60
N ILE A 274 19.26 16.98 -30.18
CA ILE A 274 19.44 18.24 -30.90
C ILE A 274 20.37 19.14 -30.09
N LYS A 275 21.27 19.82 -30.79
CA LYS A 275 22.15 20.80 -30.20
C LYS A 275 21.42 22.14 -30.12
N ASP A 276 21.18 22.61 -28.91
CA ASP A 276 20.54 23.90 -28.67
C ASP A 276 21.44 25.04 -29.21
N PRO A 277 20.95 25.85 -30.17
CA PRO A 277 21.73 26.95 -30.78
C PRO A 277 22.19 28.01 -29.76
N GLN A 278 21.49 28.17 -28.63
CA GLN A 278 21.80 29.22 -27.66
C GLN A 278 22.69 28.75 -26.51
N SER A 279 22.46 27.54 -25.98
CA SER A 279 23.22 27.02 -24.83
C SER A 279 24.41 26.13 -25.21
N ASN A 280 24.56 25.77 -26.49
CA ASN A 280 25.58 24.84 -27.00
C ASN A 280 25.51 23.44 -26.34
N ARG A 281 24.43 23.14 -25.59
CA ARG A 281 24.16 21.85 -24.95
C ARG A 281 23.38 20.95 -25.90
N ILE A 282 23.68 19.66 -25.84
CA ILE A 282 22.93 18.63 -26.56
C ILE A 282 21.82 18.16 -25.63
N ALA A 283 20.57 18.33 -26.05
CA ALA A 283 19.39 17.93 -25.29
C ALA A 283 18.51 17.02 -26.15
N PRO A 284 17.78 16.07 -25.53
CA PRO A 284 16.84 15.27 -26.29
C PRO A 284 15.63 16.11 -26.67
N SER A 285 15.05 15.80 -27.82
CA SER A 285 13.90 16.46 -28.40
C SER A 285 13.07 15.42 -29.16
N GLY A 286 11.78 15.68 -29.32
CA GLY A 286 10.86 14.79 -30.04
C GLY A 286 9.55 14.59 -29.29
N PHE A 287 8.60 13.95 -29.96
CA PHE A 287 7.26 13.69 -29.44
C PHE A 287 7.30 12.99 -28.07
N CYS A 288 8.09 11.93 -27.92
CA CYS A 288 8.15 11.20 -26.65
C CYS A 288 8.78 12.03 -25.52
N VAL A 289 9.70 12.93 -25.85
CA VAL A 289 10.34 13.83 -24.88
C VAL A 289 9.34 14.88 -24.40
N ASP A 290 8.60 15.48 -25.33
CA ASP A 290 7.58 16.48 -24.99
C ASP A 290 6.44 15.88 -24.18
N VAL A 291 5.93 14.70 -24.58
CA VAL A 291 4.91 13.97 -23.80
C VAL A 291 5.44 13.68 -22.40
N PHE A 292 6.67 13.17 -22.29
CA PHE A 292 7.27 12.89 -20.99
C PHE A 292 7.40 14.16 -20.12
N MET A 293 7.92 15.25 -20.66
CA MET A 293 8.07 16.50 -19.91
C MET A 293 6.71 17.10 -19.50
N ASP A 294 5.70 17.03 -20.36
CA ASP A 294 4.34 17.43 -20.02
C ASP A 294 3.75 16.55 -18.92
N THR A 295 3.96 15.22 -18.98
CA THR A 295 3.51 14.34 -17.90
C THR A 295 4.20 14.65 -16.57
N ILE A 296 5.50 14.98 -16.60
CA ILE A 296 6.26 15.40 -15.41
C ILE A 296 5.71 16.69 -14.84
N GLN A 297 5.33 17.66 -15.68
CA GLN A 297 4.76 18.94 -15.24
C GLN A 297 3.35 18.80 -14.64
N THR A 298 2.59 17.80 -15.09
CA THR A 298 1.26 17.48 -14.55
C THR A 298 1.32 16.72 -13.22
N LEU A 299 2.49 16.23 -12.82
CA LEU A 299 2.63 15.55 -11.52
C LEU A 299 2.31 16.52 -10.37
N PRO A 300 1.70 16.03 -9.27
CA PRO A 300 1.36 16.85 -8.11
C PRO A 300 2.58 17.36 -7.32
N TYR A 301 3.80 17.04 -7.77
CA TYR A 301 5.06 17.40 -7.12
C TYR A 301 6.17 17.65 -8.15
N PRO A 302 7.18 18.49 -7.82
CA PRO A 302 8.28 18.78 -8.72
C PRO A 302 9.24 17.59 -8.84
N VAL A 303 9.50 17.15 -10.08
CA VAL A 303 10.50 16.11 -10.39
C VAL A 303 11.62 16.73 -11.22
N GLN A 304 12.86 16.68 -10.73
CA GLN A 304 14.02 17.06 -11.52
C GLN A 304 14.41 15.91 -12.45
N VAL A 305 14.55 16.20 -13.74
CA VAL A 305 14.89 15.21 -14.76
C VAL A 305 16.30 15.44 -15.26
N GLU A 306 17.06 14.37 -15.41
CA GLU A 306 18.35 14.35 -16.10
C GLU A 306 18.28 13.34 -17.24
N PHE A 307 18.43 13.80 -18.48
CA PHE A 307 18.49 12.91 -19.62
C PHE A 307 19.91 12.39 -19.83
N VAL A 308 20.02 11.08 -20.05
CA VAL A 308 21.29 10.38 -20.24
C VAL A 308 21.26 9.68 -21.59
N ALA A 309 22.29 9.92 -22.41
CA ALA A 309 22.45 9.24 -23.69
C ALA A 309 22.70 7.75 -23.48
N PHE A 310 21.94 6.91 -24.19
CA PHE A 310 22.07 5.47 -24.15
C PHE A 310 22.63 4.94 -25.48
N GLU A 311 23.84 4.38 -25.42
CA GLU A 311 24.57 3.83 -26.55
C GLU A 311 24.41 2.30 -26.63
N GLY A 312 23.18 1.83 -26.84
CA GLY A 312 22.86 0.40 -26.93
C GLY A 312 21.66 0.12 -27.83
N ARG A 313 21.28 -1.15 -27.99
CA ARG A 313 20.07 -1.51 -28.75
C ARG A 313 18.84 -1.21 -27.90
N TYR A 314 17.71 -0.98 -28.55
CA TYR A 314 16.44 -0.73 -27.86
C TYR A 314 16.07 -1.87 -26.89
N ASP A 315 16.37 -3.13 -27.28
CA ASP A 315 16.15 -4.30 -26.44
C ASP A 315 16.95 -4.26 -25.12
N ASP A 316 18.16 -3.69 -25.14
CA ASP A 316 18.99 -3.55 -23.95
C ASP A 316 18.40 -2.52 -22.97
N LEU A 317 17.76 -1.48 -23.51
CA LEU A 317 17.03 -0.47 -22.72
C LEU A 317 15.80 -1.09 -22.05
N ILE A 318 15.00 -1.89 -22.79
CA ILE A 318 13.85 -2.62 -22.24
C ILE A 318 14.30 -3.62 -21.18
N TYR A 319 15.36 -4.36 -21.45
CA TYR A 319 15.90 -5.35 -20.53
C TYR A 319 16.40 -4.70 -19.23
N GLY A 320 17.06 -3.54 -19.33
CA GLY A 320 17.45 -2.72 -18.17
C GLY A 320 16.24 -2.23 -17.36
N LEU A 321 15.13 -1.88 -18.03
CA LEU A 321 13.88 -1.52 -17.35
C LEU A 321 13.30 -2.71 -16.58
N TYR A 322 13.30 -3.90 -17.20
CA TYR A 322 12.80 -5.14 -16.61
C TYR A 322 13.62 -5.60 -15.38
N LEU A 323 14.94 -5.39 -15.41
CA LEU A 323 15.83 -5.80 -14.33
C LEU A 323 15.84 -4.88 -13.10
N GLY A 324 15.20 -3.71 -13.16
CA GLY A 324 15.12 -2.83 -11.99
C GLY A 324 14.99 -1.32 -12.27
N GLY A 325 14.56 -0.91 -13.47
CA GLY A 325 14.44 0.51 -13.82
C GLY A 325 13.39 1.27 -12.99
N PHE A 326 12.39 0.56 -12.46
CA PHE A 326 11.49 1.09 -11.43
C PHE A 326 11.36 0.09 -10.28
N ARG A 327 11.41 0.57 -9.04
CA ARG A 327 11.10 -0.27 -7.87
C ARG A 327 9.64 -0.73 -8.00
N LYS A 328 9.40 -2.03 -7.84
CA LYS A 328 8.04 -2.60 -7.81
C LYS A 328 7.23 -1.87 -6.74
N GLY A 329 6.07 -1.30 -7.11
CA GLY A 329 5.24 -0.47 -6.23
C GLY A 329 5.56 1.02 -6.22
N SER A 330 6.42 1.52 -7.12
CA SER A 330 6.72 2.96 -7.20
C SER A 330 5.46 3.79 -7.54
N PRO A 331 5.12 4.81 -6.71
CA PRO A 331 3.96 5.67 -6.96
C PRO A 331 4.12 6.50 -8.24
N LEU A 332 5.36 6.74 -8.68
CA LEU A 332 5.65 7.43 -9.94
C LEU A 332 4.99 6.76 -11.14
N ILE A 333 4.92 5.42 -11.19
CA ILE A 333 4.29 4.69 -12.31
C ILE A 333 2.80 5.00 -12.37
N GLN A 334 2.12 4.98 -11.21
CA GLN A 334 0.69 5.27 -11.14
C GLN A 334 0.41 6.74 -11.47
N ASN A 335 1.21 7.67 -10.93
CA ASN A 335 1.06 9.10 -11.17
C ASN A 335 1.37 9.48 -12.62
N MET A 336 2.39 8.88 -13.25
CA MET A 336 2.68 9.05 -14.68
C MET A 336 1.52 8.52 -15.53
N SER A 337 0.99 7.34 -15.19
CA SER A 337 -0.15 6.75 -15.91
C SER A 337 -1.39 7.65 -15.84
N LYS A 338 -1.66 8.23 -14.66
CA LYS A 338 -2.73 9.20 -14.45
C LYS A 338 -2.48 10.50 -15.22
N ALA A 339 -1.26 11.04 -15.17
CA ALA A 339 -0.91 12.24 -15.92
C ALA A 339 -1.05 12.03 -17.44
N ILE A 340 -0.67 10.87 -17.98
CA ILE A 340 -0.89 10.53 -19.39
C ILE A 340 -2.39 10.49 -19.73
N TYR A 341 -3.20 9.93 -18.83
CA TYR A 341 -4.65 9.93 -18.99
C TYR A 341 -5.19 11.36 -19.06
N GLU A 342 -4.73 12.25 -18.18
CA GLU A 342 -5.13 13.67 -18.17
C GLU A 342 -4.66 14.40 -19.44
N LEU A 343 -3.45 14.15 -19.94
CA LEU A 343 -2.99 14.72 -21.22
C LEU A 343 -3.85 14.26 -22.41
N ARG A 344 -4.35 13.03 -22.37
CA ARG A 344 -5.26 12.51 -23.40
C ARG A 344 -6.64 13.15 -23.28
N ASP A 345 -7.18 13.25 -22.07
CA ASP A 345 -8.53 13.79 -21.81
C ASP A 345 -8.61 15.29 -22.14
N THR A 346 -7.55 16.05 -21.81
CA THR A 346 -7.44 17.48 -22.11
C THR A 346 -7.18 17.80 -23.59
N GLY A 347 -6.91 16.78 -24.42
CA GLY A 347 -6.55 16.95 -25.84
C GLY A 347 -5.10 17.40 -26.08
N LYS A 348 -4.30 17.63 -25.03
CA LYS A 348 -2.90 18.06 -25.12
C LYS A 348 -2.03 17.05 -25.88
N LEU A 349 -2.34 15.75 -25.76
CA LEU A 349 -1.65 14.70 -26.53
C LEU A 349 -1.84 14.85 -28.05
N VAL A 350 -3.03 15.25 -28.48
CA VAL A 350 -3.36 15.48 -29.90
C VAL A 350 -2.64 16.73 -30.43
N GLU A 351 -2.47 17.75 -29.59
CA GLU A 351 -1.69 18.95 -29.94
C GLU A 351 -0.21 18.61 -30.17
N LEU A 352 0.38 17.82 -29.27
CA LEU A 352 1.75 17.32 -29.40
C LEU A 352 1.92 16.44 -30.66
N GLU A 353 0.95 15.58 -30.95
CA GLU A 353 0.96 14.74 -32.16
C GLU A 353 0.96 15.61 -33.42
N ARG A 354 0.09 16.63 -33.47
CA ARG A 354 0.05 17.57 -34.60
C ARG A 354 1.36 18.34 -34.75
N LYS A 355 1.97 18.77 -33.64
CA LYS A 355 3.24 19.50 -33.61
C LYS A 355 4.36 18.69 -34.27
N TRP A 356 4.50 17.41 -33.91
CA TRP A 356 5.63 16.60 -34.35
C TRP A 356 5.42 15.90 -35.68
N PHE A 357 4.18 15.49 -36.01
CA PHE A 357 3.93 14.67 -37.21
C PHE A 357 3.23 15.44 -38.32
N VAL A 358 2.29 16.33 -38.01
CA VAL A 358 1.49 17.01 -39.05
C VAL A 358 2.17 18.29 -39.55
N TYR A 359 2.71 19.11 -38.65
CA TYR A 359 3.52 20.26 -39.07
C TYR A 359 4.79 19.82 -39.80
N SER A 360 5.41 18.72 -39.37
CA SER A 360 6.54 18.08 -40.09
C SER A 360 6.16 17.69 -41.52
N LEU A 361 5.00 17.06 -41.70
CA LEU A 361 4.48 16.68 -43.02
C LEU A 361 4.23 17.91 -43.92
N LEU A 362 3.65 18.98 -43.35
CA LEU A 362 3.40 20.23 -44.07
C LEU A 362 4.71 20.96 -44.44
N SER A 363 5.73 20.92 -43.58
CA SER A 363 7.06 21.47 -43.89
C SER A 363 7.86 20.65 -44.91
N LEU A 364 7.69 19.31 -44.96
CA LEU A 364 8.28 18.47 -45.99
C LEU A 364 7.70 18.73 -47.37
N THR A 365 6.41 19.11 -47.45
CA THR A 365 5.81 19.55 -48.73
C THR A 365 6.21 20.97 -49.15
N ALA A 366 6.88 21.73 -48.27
CA ALA A 366 7.26 23.13 -48.49
C ALA A 366 8.78 23.35 -48.64
N SER A 367 9.60 22.31 -48.48
CA SER A 367 11.05 22.37 -48.65
C SER A 367 11.50 21.29 -49.62
N ASP A 368 11.49 21.64 -50.90
CA ASP A 368 12.24 20.91 -51.92
C ASP A 368 13.75 21.24 -51.77
N ASP A 369 14.59 20.28 -52.17
CA ASP A 369 16.07 20.24 -52.13
C ASP A 369 16.77 19.72 -50.86
N SER A 370 16.93 18.40 -50.76
CA SER A 370 18.24 17.76 -51.04
C SER A 370 18.17 16.25 -50.84
N ALA A 371 18.39 15.53 -51.94
CA ALA A 371 18.64 14.11 -51.95
C ALA A 371 19.95 13.78 -51.19
N ASN A 372 19.88 12.87 -50.22
CA ASN A 372 20.77 11.72 -50.05
C ASN A 372 20.55 11.05 -48.67
N ASP A 373 19.67 10.05 -48.61
CA ASP A 373 19.82 8.96 -47.66
C ASP A 373 19.34 7.63 -48.30
N PRO A 374 20.23 6.69 -48.63
CA PRO A 374 19.90 5.52 -49.47
C PRO A 374 19.18 4.38 -48.73
N HIS A 375 18.72 4.55 -47.49
CA HIS A 375 18.11 3.46 -46.72
C HIS A 375 16.76 3.76 -46.03
N ALA A 376 16.06 4.83 -46.41
CA ALA A 376 14.67 5.01 -45.99
C ALA A 376 13.76 4.02 -46.76
N LEU A 377 13.34 2.95 -46.09
CA LEU A 377 12.38 1.97 -46.63
C LEU A 377 11.03 2.65 -46.90
N SER A 378 10.70 2.87 -48.17
CA SER A 378 9.43 3.46 -48.60
C SER A 378 8.32 2.41 -48.65
N LEU A 379 7.08 2.86 -48.48
CA LEU A 379 5.84 2.07 -48.51
C LEU A 379 5.68 1.27 -49.82
N ASP A 380 6.34 1.69 -50.90
CA ASP A 380 6.38 0.99 -52.18
C ASP A 380 7.10 -0.37 -52.12
N SER A 381 8.05 -0.56 -51.19
CA SER A 381 8.75 -1.84 -51.03
C SER A 381 7.88 -2.95 -50.43
N TYR A 382 6.71 -2.62 -49.85
CA TYR A 382 5.85 -3.59 -49.15
C TYR A 382 4.53 -3.89 -49.87
N HIS A 383 4.25 -3.27 -51.03
CA HIS A 383 3.02 -3.52 -51.79
C HIS A 383 2.82 -4.99 -52.16
N GLY A 384 3.88 -5.72 -52.49
CA GLY A 384 3.80 -7.16 -52.79
C GLY A 384 3.30 -7.99 -51.60
N LEU A 385 3.71 -7.63 -50.37
CA LEU A 385 3.33 -8.36 -49.17
C LEU A 385 1.85 -8.17 -48.82
N PHE A 386 1.35 -6.93 -48.93
CA PHE A 386 -0.07 -6.62 -48.73
C PHE A 386 -0.97 -7.30 -49.77
N LEU A 387 -0.50 -7.41 -51.01
CA LEU A 387 -1.25 -8.07 -52.09
C LEU A 387 -1.37 -9.58 -51.83
N ILE A 388 -0.29 -10.22 -51.38
CA ILE A 388 -0.29 -11.65 -51.02
C ILE A 388 -1.21 -11.93 -49.83
N SER A 389 -1.14 -11.11 -48.76
CA SER A 389 -1.99 -11.32 -47.59
C SER A 389 -3.47 -11.08 -47.89
N GLY A 390 -3.78 -10.07 -48.72
CA GLY A 390 -5.15 -9.77 -49.15
C GLY A 390 -5.78 -10.89 -49.98
N VAL A 391 -5.04 -11.41 -50.97
CA VAL A 391 -5.52 -12.52 -51.81
C VAL A 391 -5.69 -13.80 -50.98
N SER A 392 -4.75 -14.09 -50.07
CA SER A 392 -4.86 -15.24 -49.17
C SER A 392 -6.09 -15.14 -48.25
N SER A 393 -6.36 -13.95 -47.69
CA SER A 393 -7.49 -13.77 -46.78
C SER A 393 -8.84 -13.87 -47.48
N THR A 394 -8.95 -13.31 -48.69
CA THR A 394 -10.18 -13.37 -49.49
C THR A 394 -10.48 -14.80 -49.97
N LEU A 395 -9.45 -15.55 -50.38
CA LEU A 395 -9.60 -16.97 -50.74
C LEU A 395 -10.04 -17.82 -49.54
N ALA A 396 -9.46 -17.59 -48.36
CA ALA A 396 -9.83 -18.30 -47.14
C ALA A 396 -11.31 -18.07 -46.75
N LEU A 397 -11.79 -16.82 -46.85
CA LEU A 397 -13.20 -16.50 -46.61
C LEU A 397 -14.12 -17.17 -47.65
N PHE A 398 -13.73 -17.17 -48.92
CA PHE A 398 -14.52 -17.81 -49.97
C PHE A 398 -14.68 -19.32 -49.73
N LEU A 399 -13.61 -20.01 -49.34
CA LEU A 399 -13.65 -21.44 -49.00
C LEU A 399 -14.51 -21.71 -47.76
N PHE A 400 -14.38 -20.89 -46.71
CA PHE A 400 -15.15 -21.04 -45.48
C PHE A 400 -16.66 -20.89 -45.70
N PHE A 401 -17.08 -19.86 -46.45
CA PHE A 401 -18.50 -19.66 -46.77
C PHE A 401 -19.01 -20.66 -47.80
N GLY A 402 -18.19 -21.06 -48.77
CA GLY A 402 -18.53 -22.10 -49.75
C GLY A 402 -18.88 -23.42 -49.05
N PHE A 403 -17.99 -23.94 -48.22
CA PHE A 403 -18.23 -25.16 -47.43
C PHE A 403 -19.43 -25.02 -46.49
N SER A 404 -19.54 -23.87 -45.79
CA SER A 404 -20.66 -23.62 -44.87
C SER A 404 -22.03 -23.59 -45.57
N ILE A 405 -22.09 -23.10 -46.81
CA ILE A 405 -23.33 -23.08 -47.62
C ILE A 405 -23.62 -24.47 -48.18
N GLU A 406 -22.61 -25.20 -48.65
CA GLU A 406 -22.78 -26.54 -49.20
C GLU A 406 -23.28 -27.52 -48.12
N GLU A 407 -22.72 -27.45 -46.91
CA GLU A 407 -23.16 -28.23 -45.74
C GLU A 407 -24.60 -27.89 -45.34
N LYS A 408 -24.94 -26.59 -45.27
CA LYS A 408 -26.31 -26.15 -44.93
C LYS A 408 -27.33 -26.48 -46.03
N MET A 409 -26.94 -26.42 -47.29
CA MET A 409 -27.83 -26.70 -48.43
C MET A 409 -28.05 -28.21 -48.63
N GLY A 410 -27.07 -29.05 -48.31
CA GLY A 410 -27.22 -30.51 -48.21
C GLY A 410 -28.22 -30.88 -47.11
N ASN A 411 -28.03 -30.35 -45.90
CA ASN A 411 -28.94 -30.58 -44.77
C ASN A 411 -30.37 -30.09 -45.03
N LEU A 412 -30.56 -28.99 -45.78
CA LEU A 412 -31.89 -28.48 -46.11
C LEU A 412 -32.63 -29.34 -47.15
N LYS A 413 -31.91 -29.96 -48.10
CA LYS A 413 -32.48 -30.88 -49.09
C LYS A 413 -32.91 -32.19 -48.43
N ASP A 414 -32.07 -32.74 -47.57
CA ASP A 414 -32.37 -33.99 -46.86
C ASP A 414 -33.53 -33.81 -45.87
N TYR A 415 -33.56 -32.70 -45.11
CA TYR A 415 -34.66 -32.43 -44.19
C TYR A 415 -36.01 -32.30 -44.91
N LYS A 416 -36.05 -31.56 -46.03
CA LYS A 416 -37.29 -31.43 -46.84
C LYS A 416 -37.69 -32.74 -47.52
N PHE A 417 -36.74 -33.55 -47.98
CA PHE A 417 -37.03 -34.84 -48.63
C PHE A 417 -37.57 -35.87 -47.63
N VAL A 418 -36.98 -35.97 -46.44
CA VAL A 418 -37.47 -36.85 -45.36
C VAL A 418 -38.86 -36.43 -44.90
N GLN A 419 -39.12 -35.12 -44.77
CA GLN A 419 -40.43 -34.61 -44.38
C GLN A 419 -41.51 -34.91 -45.44
N LEU A 420 -41.18 -34.80 -46.74
CA LEU A 420 -42.07 -35.16 -47.84
C LEU A 420 -42.37 -36.67 -47.86
N LEU A 421 -41.36 -37.51 -47.61
CA LEU A 421 -41.49 -38.96 -47.56
C LEU A 421 -42.41 -39.41 -46.41
N LEU A 422 -42.29 -38.78 -45.25
CA LEU A 422 -43.16 -39.05 -44.08
C LEU A 422 -44.61 -38.66 -44.37
N GLN A 423 -44.85 -37.53 -45.03
CA GLN A 423 -46.21 -37.13 -45.43
C GLN A 423 -46.82 -38.06 -46.49
N LEU A 424 -46.03 -38.54 -47.46
CA LEU A 424 -46.49 -39.53 -48.43
C LEU A 424 -46.82 -40.87 -47.77
N GLN A 425 -46.05 -41.30 -46.77
CA GLN A 425 -46.34 -42.51 -46.00
C GLN A 425 -47.63 -42.38 -45.16
N SER A 426 -47.91 -41.20 -44.58
CA SER A 426 -49.17 -40.98 -43.84
C SER A 426 -50.39 -40.97 -44.78
N VAL A 427 -50.28 -40.35 -45.95
CA VAL A 427 -51.34 -40.35 -46.98
C VAL A 427 -51.59 -41.77 -47.50
N ARG A 428 -50.52 -42.56 -47.76
CA ARG A 428 -50.66 -43.97 -48.17
C ARG A 428 -51.38 -44.81 -47.10
N ARG A 429 -51.06 -44.62 -45.81
CA ARG A 429 -51.75 -45.30 -44.71
C ARG A 429 -53.24 -44.94 -44.66
N TYR A 430 -53.57 -43.65 -44.77
CA TYR A 430 -54.96 -43.17 -44.78
C TYR A 430 -55.77 -43.70 -45.98
N LEU A 431 -55.16 -43.81 -47.16
CA LEU A 431 -55.81 -44.37 -48.35
C LEU A 431 -55.94 -45.90 -48.29
N SER A 432 -55.01 -46.60 -47.63
CA SER A 432 -55.05 -48.06 -47.45
C SER A 432 -56.10 -48.50 -46.44
N GLU A 433 -56.37 -47.72 -45.40
CA GLU A 433 -57.43 -48.01 -44.42
C GLU A 433 -58.83 -47.86 -45.02
N LYS A 434 -59.00 -46.94 -45.99
CA LYS A 434 -60.31 -46.65 -46.60
C LYS A 434 -60.73 -47.61 -47.72
N THR A 435 -59.86 -48.54 -48.12
CA THR A 435 -60.17 -49.59 -49.13
C THR A 435 -60.35 -50.98 -48.52
N SER A 436 -60.24 -51.14 -47.20
CA SER A 436 -60.42 -52.44 -46.52
C SER A 436 -61.75 -52.59 -45.76
N ASP A 437 -62.60 -51.56 -45.74
CA ASP A 437 -63.84 -51.52 -44.93
C ASP A 437 -65.13 -51.47 -45.79
N GLY A 438 -65.16 -52.27 -46.86
CA GLY A 438 -66.27 -52.29 -47.80
C GLY A 438 -66.33 -53.51 -48.71
N ASN A 439 -66.24 -54.71 -48.14
CA ASN A 439 -66.88 -55.93 -48.68
C ASN A 439 -66.64 -57.11 -47.74
N ASN A 440 -67.62 -57.42 -46.89
CA ASN A 440 -68.03 -58.77 -46.47
C ASN A 440 -69.18 -58.64 -45.46
N ASP A 441 -70.41 -58.74 -45.96
CA ASP A 441 -71.48 -59.58 -45.36
C ASP A 441 -72.80 -59.40 -46.15
N ILE A 442 -72.96 -60.18 -47.23
CA ILE A 442 -74.26 -60.68 -47.72
C ILE A 442 -74.04 -62.12 -48.17
N SER A 443 -74.39 -63.09 -47.32
CA SER A 443 -75.20 -64.28 -47.66
C SER A 443 -75.16 -65.33 -46.55
N VAL A 444 -76.28 -65.48 -45.83
CA VAL A 444 -76.99 -66.76 -45.78
C VAL A 444 -78.12 -66.66 -46.78
#